data_AF-T0MNQ7-F1
#
_entry.id   AF-T0MNQ7-F1
#
_cell.length_a   1.000
_cell.length_b   1.000
_cell.length_c   1.000
_cell.angle_alpha   90.00
_cell.angle_beta   90.00
_cell.angle_gamma   90.00
#
_symmetry.space_group_name_H-M   'P 1'
#
loop_
_entity.id
_entity.type
_entity.pdbx_description
1 polymer ?
#
loop_
_entity_poly.entity_id
_entity_poly.type
_entity_poly.pdbx_seq_one_letter_code
_entity_poly.pdbx_strand_id
1 'polypeptide(L)'
;MPGQPLTNELIYKLTDEQRAILSELAEIAARELNLTQEINEITQQVKESHKTMGFEQKKGSPQSLAEDPEVDVLITSKPRYKIENVGDQIKRVLTRAVELGLGNLAIIQRQCKNYGVPVDPQKNKNSN
;
A
#
# COMPACT_ATOMS: atom_id res chain seq x y z
N MET A 1 15.93 17.36 -2.72
CA MET A 1 15.15 18.58 -2.98
C MET A 1 13.68 18.24 -2.84
N PRO A 2 12.83 19.14 -2.33
CA PRO A 2 11.38 18.90 -2.31
C PRO A 2 10.87 18.88 -3.77
N GLY A 3 10.08 17.87 -4.12
CA GLY A 3 9.51 17.74 -5.46
C GLY A 3 8.52 18.84 -5.80
N GLN A 4 8.19 18.95 -7.09
CA GLN A 4 7.24 19.92 -7.63
C GLN A 4 5.79 19.51 -7.29
N PRO A 5 4.95 20.41 -6.76
CA PRO A 5 3.54 20.12 -6.53
C PRO A 5 2.81 19.87 -7.85
N LEU A 6 1.85 18.95 -7.85
CA LEU A 6 0.97 18.75 -9.00
C LEU A 6 -0.05 19.90 -9.04
N THR A 7 0.05 20.76 -10.04
CA THR A 7 -0.85 21.91 -10.26
C THR A 7 -1.71 21.69 -11.50
N ASN A 8 -2.83 22.41 -11.62
CA ASN A 8 -3.70 22.33 -12.80
C ASN A 8 -2.93 22.61 -14.10
N GLU A 9 -2.06 23.62 -14.10
CA GLU A 9 -1.23 23.96 -15.27
C GLU A 9 -0.31 22.82 -15.70
N LEU A 10 0.26 22.06 -14.75
CA LEU A 10 1.09 20.91 -15.07
C LEU A 10 0.25 19.77 -15.63
N ILE A 11 -0.94 19.53 -15.09
CA ILE A 11 -1.87 18.49 -15.56
C ILE A 11 -2.20 18.69 -17.05
N TYR A 12 -2.41 19.94 -17.48
CA TYR A 12 -2.65 20.25 -18.89
C TYR A 12 -1.43 20.04 -19.79
N LYS A 13 -0.21 20.13 -19.23
CA LYS A 13 1.06 19.94 -19.94
C LYS A 13 1.54 18.48 -19.98
N LEU A 14 0.91 17.60 -19.22
CA LEU A 14 1.24 16.17 -19.25
C LEU A 14 0.92 15.56 -20.62
N THR A 15 1.75 14.61 -21.04
CA THR A 15 1.43 13.74 -22.18
C THR A 15 0.30 12.79 -21.82
N ASP A 16 -0.37 12.22 -22.84
CA ASP A 16 -1.42 11.22 -22.60
C ASP A 16 -0.89 9.99 -21.86
N GLU A 17 0.35 9.59 -22.13
CA GLU A 17 1.02 8.49 -21.46
C GLU A 17 1.28 8.78 -19.97
N GLN A 18 1.75 9.99 -19.65
CA GLN A 18 1.94 10.43 -18.27
C GLN A 18 0.60 10.50 -17.51
N ARG A 19 -0.47 10.97 -18.16
CA ARG A 19 -1.82 10.97 -17.59
C ARG A 19 -2.35 9.56 -17.34
N ALA A 20 -2.12 8.65 -18.28
CA ALA A 20 -2.52 7.25 -18.15
C ALA A 20 -1.84 6.58 -16.95
N ILE A 21 -0.52 6.77 -16.79
CA ILE A 21 0.21 6.22 -15.63
C ILE A 21 -0.31 6.77 -14.30
N LEU A 22 -0.59 8.08 -14.21
CA LEU A 22 -1.14 8.66 -12.98
C LEU A 22 -2.55 8.12 -12.67
N SER A 23 -3.35 7.88 -13.70
CA SER A 23 -4.69 7.29 -13.56
C SER A 23 -4.60 5.83 -13.09
N GLU A 24 -3.72 5.03 -13.70
CA GLU A 24 -3.45 3.65 -13.30
C GLU A 24 -2.97 3.58 -11.83
N LEU A 25 -2.07 4.49 -11.44
CA LEU A 25 -1.58 4.57 -10.06
C LEU A 25 -2.71 4.87 -9.07
N ALA A 26 -3.63 5.78 -9.42
CA ALA A 26 -4.78 6.11 -8.59
C ALA A 26 -5.74 4.92 -8.44
N GLU A 27 -6.00 4.17 -9.52
CA GLU A 27 -6.84 2.98 -9.49
C GLU A 27 -6.24 1.85 -8.64
N ILE A 28 -4.93 1.64 -8.72
CA ILE A 28 -4.24 0.64 -7.89
C ILE A 28 -4.26 1.07 -6.42
N ALA A 29 -4.02 2.35 -6.12
CA ALA A 29 -4.08 2.87 -4.75
C ALA A 29 -5.49 2.74 -4.13
N ALA A 30 -6.56 2.95 -4.93
CA ALA A 30 -7.93 2.70 -4.47
C ALA A 30 -8.16 1.23 -4.12
N ARG A 31 -7.61 0.29 -4.91
CA ARG A 31 -7.67 -1.14 -4.61
C ARG A 31 -6.92 -1.51 -3.33
N GLU A 32 -5.76 -0.92 -3.09
CA GLU A 32 -4.98 -1.10 -1.85
C GLU A 32 -5.76 -0.64 -0.61
N LEU A 33 -6.43 0.52 -0.71
CA LEU A 33 -7.26 1.04 0.37
C LEU A 33 -8.42 0.09 0.71
N ASN A 34 -9.12 -0.41 -0.32
CA ASN A 34 -10.23 -1.35 -0.14
C ASN A 34 -9.78 -2.66 0.52
N LEU A 35 -8.64 -3.22 0.10
CA LEU A 35 -8.09 -4.42 0.72
C LEU A 35 -7.65 -4.18 2.17
N THR A 36 -7.13 -2.99 2.47
CA THR A 36 -6.79 -2.60 3.85
C THR A 36 -8.04 -2.53 4.74
N GLN A 37 -9.14 -2.01 4.20
CA GLN A 37 -10.44 -2.01 4.88
C GLN A 37 -10.98 -3.43 5.09
N GLU A 38 -10.90 -4.30 4.08
CA GLU A 38 -11.29 -5.72 4.17
C GLU A 38 -10.53 -6.44 5.29
N ILE A 39 -9.21 -6.22 5.42
CA ILE A 39 -8.41 -6.77 6.52
C ILE A 39 -8.91 -6.28 7.88
N ASN A 40 -9.12 -4.96 8.02
CA ASN A 40 -9.56 -4.38 9.28
C ASN A 40 -10.93 -4.92 9.71
N GLU A 41 -11.85 -5.08 8.76
CA GLU A 41 -13.18 -5.66 9.00
C GLU A 41 -13.09 -7.12 9.46
N ILE A 42 -12.29 -7.96 8.77
CA ILE A 42 -12.08 -9.36 9.17
C ILE A 42 -11.49 -9.43 10.60
N THR A 43 -10.47 -8.62 10.88
CA THR A 43 -9.84 -8.57 12.20
C THR A 43 -10.82 -8.12 13.29
N GLN A 44 -11.70 -7.14 13.00
CA GLN A 44 -12.71 -6.70 13.95
C GLN A 44 -13.78 -7.77 14.18
N GLN A 45 -14.30 -8.41 13.13
CA GLN A 45 -15.31 -9.47 13.23
C GLN A 45 -14.81 -10.65 14.06
N VAL A 46 -13.57 -11.08 13.88
CA VAL A 46 -12.98 -12.15 14.69
C VAL A 46 -12.92 -11.72 16.16
N LYS A 47 -12.40 -10.52 16.46
CA LYS A 47 -12.34 -9.99 17.84
C LYS A 47 -13.73 -9.88 18.49
N GLU A 48 -14.74 -9.45 17.76
CA GLU A 48 -16.12 -9.35 18.24
C GLU A 48 -16.76 -10.73 18.46
N SER A 49 -16.58 -11.66 17.54
CA SER A 49 -17.02 -13.05 17.67
C SER A 49 -16.49 -13.66 18.98
N HIS A 50 -15.20 -13.46 19.28
CA HIS A 50 -14.61 -13.96 20.53
C HIS A 50 -15.18 -13.31 21.79
N LYS A 51 -15.52 -12.02 21.76
CA LYS A 51 -16.22 -11.35 22.87
C LYS A 51 -17.62 -11.92 23.07
N THR A 52 -18.38 -12.14 21.99
CA THR A 52 -19.76 -12.66 22.05
C THR A 52 -19.85 -14.13 22.48
N MET A 53 -18.81 -14.93 22.23
CA MET A 53 -18.72 -16.33 22.67
C MET A 53 -18.43 -16.51 24.17
N GLY A 54 -18.39 -15.42 24.95
CA GLY A 54 -18.27 -15.51 26.42
C GLY A 54 -16.87 -15.85 26.92
N PHE A 55 -15.82 -15.62 26.12
CA PHE A 55 -14.45 -15.53 26.63
C PHE A 55 -14.27 -14.23 27.43
N GLU A 56 -15.02 -14.07 28.52
CA GLU A 56 -14.67 -13.08 29.52
C GLU A 56 -13.35 -13.54 30.15
N GLN A 57 -12.29 -12.75 29.95
CA GLN A 57 -10.99 -12.93 30.57
C GLN A 57 -11.14 -13.01 32.09
N LYS A 58 -11.31 -14.22 32.63
CA LYS A 58 -11.11 -14.46 34.06
C LYS A 58 -9.61 -14.26 34.31
N LYS A 59 -9.23 -13.41 35.27
CA LYS A 59 -7.82 -13.30 35.70
C LYS A 59 -7.27 -14.71 35.97
N GLY A 60 -6.34 -15.17 35.12
CA GLY A 60 -5.75 -16.51 35.18
C GLY A 60 -6.27 -17.54 34.15
N SER A 61 -7.16 -17.18 33.22
CA SER A 61 -7.52 -18.05 32.09
C SER A 61 -6.41 -18.09 31.01
N PRO A 62 -6.21 -19.22 30.31
CA PRO A 62 -5.24 -19.31 29.23
C PRO A 62 -5.52 -18.27 28.14
N GLN A 63 -4.46 -17.74 27.51
CA GLN A 63 -4.57 -16.85 26.36
C GLN A 63 -5.52 -17.47 25.33
N SER A 64 -6.53 -16.71 24.93
CA SER A 64 -7.45 -17.14 23.87
C SER A 64 -6.66 -17.36 22.59
N LEU A 65 -6.99 -18.40 21.81
CA LEU A 65 -6.46 -18.59 20.44
C LEU A 65 -6.69 -17.34 19.56
N ALA A 66 -7.67 -16.51 19.89
CA ALA A 66 -7.94 -15.24 19.21
C ALA A 66 -6.88 -14.16 19.44
N GLU A 67 -6.20 -14.24 20.58
CA GLU A 67 -5.11 -13.34 20.96
C GLU A 67 -3.76 -13.91 20.49
N ASP A 68 -3.77 -15.09 19.87
CA ASP A 68 -2.60 -15.70 19.27
C ASP A 68 -2.26 -14.97 17.94
N PRO A 69 -1.07 -14.36 17.84
CA PRO A 69 -0.61 -13.73 16.61
C PRO A 69 -0.65 -14.65 15.39
N GLU A 70 -0.50 -15.97 15.57
CA GLU A 70 -0.54 -16.95 14.49
C GLU A 70 -1.93 -17.09 13.88
N VAL A 71 -2.99 -16.99 14.68
CA VAL A 71 -4.39 -17.05 14.21
C VAL A 71 -4.75 -15.77 13.44
N ASP A 72 -4.30 -14.61 13.91
CA ASP A 72 -4.45 -13.33 13.20
C ASP A 72 -3.77 -13.37 11.82
N VAL A 73 -2.58 -13.98 11.73
CA VAL A 73 -1.87 -14.20 10.46
C VAL A 73 -2.64 -15.15 9.54
N LEU A 74 -3.21 -16.23 10.07
CA LEU A 74 -3.98 -17.21 9.30
C LEU A 74 -5.27 -16.62 8.71
N ILE A 75 -6.09 -15.93 9.50
CA ILE A 75 -7.37 -15.36 9.04
C ILE A 75 -7.17 -14.21 8.03
N THR A 76 -6.06 -13.47 8.15
CA THR A 76 -5.74 -12.35 7.26
C THR A 76 -4.75 -12.73 6.15
N SER A 77 -4.31 -13.99 6.07
CA SER A 77 -3.29 -14.46 5.12
C SER A 77 -3.66 -14.18 3.65
N LYS A 78 -4.89 -14.52 3.26
CA LYS A 78 -5.41 -14.33 1.90
C LYS A 78 -5.47 -12.85 1.50
N PRO A 79 -6.08 -11.94 2.27
CA PRO A 79 -6.08 -10.52 1.94
C PRO A 79 -4.68 -9.87 2.07
N ARG A 80 -3.83 -10.31 3.00
CA ARG A 80 -2.42 -9.87 3.07
C ARG A 80 -1.65 -10.18 1.78
N TYR A 81 -1.79 -11.41 1.26
CA TYR A 81 -1.18 -11.79 -0.01
C TYR A 81 -1.67 -10.93 -1.19
N LYS A 82 -2.96 -10.57 -1.21
CA LYS A 82 -3.49 -9.64 -2.22
C LYS A 82 -2.87 -8.25 -2.09
N ILE A 83 -2.69 -7.74 -0.86
CA ILE A 83 -2.02 -6.45 -0.62
C ILE A 83 -0.57 -6.47 -1.10
N GLU A 84 0.18 -7.54 -0.84
CA GLU A 84 1.56 -7.66 -1.33
C GLU A 84 1.63 -7.59 -2.87
N ASN A 85 0.75 -8.29 -3.57
CA ASN A 85 0.65 -8.24 -5.03
C ASN A 85 0.28 -6.82 -5.52
N VAL A 86 -0.64 -6.13 -4.84
CA VAL A 86 -0.97 -4.74 -5.14
C VAL A 86 0.23 -3.82 -4.90
N GLY A 87 0.97 -4.01 -3.81
CA GLY A 87 2.20 -3.26 -3.53
C GLY A 87 3.25 -3.43 -4.64
N ASP A 88 3.39 -4.64 -5.18
CA ASP A 88 4.28 -4.88 -6.32
C ASP A 88 3.79 -4.25 -7.63
N GLN A 89 2.48 -4.18 -7.86
CA GLN A 89 1.89 -3.41 -8.97
C GLN A 89 2.19 -1.92 -8.81
N ILE A 90 2.01 -1.36 -7.61
CA ILE A 90 2.34 0.04 -7.31
C ILE A 90 3.81 0.31 -7.61
N LYS A 91 4.73 -0.55 -7.15
CA LYS A 91 6.18 -0.39 -7.45
C LYS A 91 6.44 -0.34 -8.95
N ARG A 92 5.84 -1.24 -9.75
CA ARG A 92 6.02 -1.26 -11.21
C ARG A 92 5.53 0.02 -11.87
N VAL A 93 4.35 0.51 -11.47
CA VAL A 93 3.78 1.75 -12.02
C VAL A 93 4.59 2.97 -11.59
N LEU A 94 5.09 3.01 -10.35
CA LEU A 94 5.98 4.07 -9.87
C LEU A 94 7.31 4.10 -10.64
N THR A 95 7.92 2.94 -10.90
CA THR A 95 9.13 2.85 -11.73
C THR A 95 8.88 3.43 -13.12
N ARG A 96 7.78 3.04 -13.77
CA ARG A 96 7.39 3.60 -15.07
C ARG A 96 7.11 5.10 -15.02
N ALA A 97 6.47 5.59 -13.95
CA ALA A 97 6.23 7.02 -13.77
C ALA A 97 7.55 7.81 -13.71
N VAL A 98 8.55 7.27 -13.01
CA VAL A 98 9.90 7.86 -12.95
C VAL A 98 10.56 7.86 -14.33
N GLU A 99 10.48 6.74 -15.05
CA GLU A 99 11.02 6.61 -16.42
C GLU A 99 10.37 7.59 -17.42
N LEU A 100 9.07 7.88 -17.26
CA LEU A 100 8.36 8.90 -18.05
C LEU A 100 8.61 10.34 -17.60
N GLY A 101 9.55 10.57 -16.68
CA GLY A 101 9.95 11.91 -16.24
C GLY A 101 9.06 12.52 -15.14
N LEU A 102 8.15 11.75 -14.53
CA LEU A 102 7.32 12.21 -13.41
C LEU A 102 8.04 12.17 -12.06
N GLY A 103 9.29 11.72 -12.01
CA GLY A 103 10.08 11.59 -10.78
C GLY A 103 10.32 12.89 -10.02
N ASN A 104 10.16 14.06 -10.65
CA ASN A 104 10.24 15.34 -9.94
C ASN A 104 8.93 15.72 -9.21
N LEU A 105 7.81 15.05 -9.49
CA LEU A 105 6.54 15.36 -8.81
C LEU A 105 6.62 14.96 -7.34
N ALA A 106 6.24 15.87 -6.44
CA ALA A 106 6.25 15.65 -4.99
C ALA A 106 5.44 14.41 -4.58
N ILE A 107 4.30 14.17 -5.25
CA ILE A 107 3.47 13.00 -5.00
C ILE A 107 4.19 11.70 -5.38
N ILE A 108 4.86 11.67 -6.54
CA ILE A 108 5.63 10.50 -7.01
C ILE A 108 6.82 10.26 -6.09
N GLN A 109 7.58 11.28 -5.72
CA GLN A 109 8.71 11.15 -4.80
C GLN A 109 8.29 10.57 -3.43
N ARG A 110 7.16 11.05 -2.89
CA ARG A 110 6.63 10.55 -1.63
C ARG A 110 6.25 9.08 -1.73
N GLN A 111 5.55 8.68 -2.79
CA GLN A 111 5.16 7.27 -2.95
C GLN A 111 6.37 6.38 -3.25
N CYS A 112 7.30 6.81 -4.10
CA CYS A 112 8.55 6.10 -4.32
C CYS A 112 9.29 5.82 -3.00
N LYS A 113 9.33 6.80 -2.08
CA LYS A 113 9.89 6.58 -0.73
C LYS A 113 9.10 5.54 0.07
N ASN A 114 7.77 5.57 0.03
CA ASN A 114 6.92 4.63 0.79
C ASN A 114 7.07 3.18 0.30
N TYR A 115 7.22 2.97 -1.02
CA TYR A 115 7.31 1.65 -1.63
C TYR A 115 8.75 1.18 -1.93
N GLY A 116 9.76 1.98 -1.56
CA GLY A 116 11.18 1.65 -1.77
C GLY A 116 11.64 1.73 -3.23
N VAL A 117 10.97 2.53 -4.06
CA VAL A 117 11.32 2.73 -5.48
C VAL A 117 12.32 3.88 -5.61
N PRO A 118 13.45 3.71 -6.33
CA PRO A 118 14.40 4.80 -6.55
C PRO A 118 13.81 5.84 -7.52
N VAL A 119 13.88 7.11 -7.11
CA VAL A 119 13.42 8.26 -7.93
C VAL A 119 14.43 8.64 -9.02
N ASP A 120 15.66 8.16 -8.90
CA ASP A 120 16.76 8.45 -9.83
C ASP A 120 17.33 7.13 -10.37
N PRO A 121 16.98 6.71 -11.60
CA PRO A 121 17.44 5.45 -12.17
C PRO A 121 18.96 5.40 -12.37
N GLN A 122 19.63 6.56 -12.43
CA GLN A 122 21.07 6.63 -12.71
C GLN A 122 21.93 6.44 -11.45
N LYS A 123 21.37 6.63 -10.25
CA LYS A 123 22.13 6.47 -8.99
C LYS A 123 22.56 5.03 -8.68
N ASN A 124 21.91 4.03 -9.28
CA ASN A 124 22.24 2.61 -9.09
C ASN A 124 23.28 2.05 -10.07
N LYS A 125 23.76 2.82 -11.06
CA LYS A 125 24.80 2.35 -11.99
C LYS A 125 26.23 2.46 -11.45
N ASN A 126 26.43 3.17 -10.34
CA ASN A 126 27.75 3.40 -9.74
C ASN A 126 27.92 2.75 -8.36
N SER A 127 27.08 1.76 -8.01
CA SER A 127 27.20 0.97 -6.80
C SER A 127 27.39 -0.50 -7.15
N ASN A 128 28.50 -0.79 -7.83
CA ASN A 128 29.13 -2.09 -7.95
C ASN A 128 30.63 -1.90 -8.11
#